data_AF-A0A0B1TC31-F1
#
_entry.id   AF-A0A0B1TC31-F1
#
_cell.length_a   1.000
_cell.length_b   1.000
_cell.length_c   1.000
_cell.angle_alpha   90.00
_cell.angle_beta   90.00
_cell.angle_gamma   90.00
#
_symmetry.space_group_name_H-M   'P 1'
#
loop_
_entity.id
_entity.type
_entity.pdbx_description
1 polymer ?
#
loop_
_entity_poly.entity_id
_entity_poly.type
_entity_poly.pdbx_seq_one_letter_code
_entity_poly.pdbx_strand_id
1 'polypeptide(L)'
;LESAKIAVQDEETKESEEEKVLKKAIDRCVTALFTNTADSITSKLAEKVLDFVRTIQFETQLATDMISSLIAQMTYNGAIGLWYMLYMLSRVYPENSRYISERLNRPLSEWVPVREWGKLHDLRESKMAWYVPGEKAKQMVKDILMKFLFPVVDSLRNATMDRDTLKKAFTILSYGLSGSITCFPMPSSPPFISPNTVLPWFKKDLLNPALVHWEIAHPSGRNFREELVDVLELVIERLMTSKREHSQVLSSICRILHNVIHTSHSDAVSCLVRSEARAVLATLFSEFAVAKETIVEDILPTLSDPDSTRDHLKGALCMISQAGWATSSTIATKIKVWKAIIEMKVVDYPEVIDLYDELWNDIGKMQKPLRKHYECKTLNAFCSSWLEKLPKNDDWSKFRKAKALEATRQMRAARKAVNQKEQQLLVETLLVLYGKKDLLHTRQKLCRAMLWRCQKEKCGLKTIKVI
;
A
#
# COMPACT_ATOMS: atom_id res chain seq x y z
N LEU A 1 22.14 26.12 -2.55
CA LEU A 1 21.66 27.30 -1.81
C LEU A 1 20.19 27.61 -2.12
N GLU A 2 19.76 27.62 -3.38
CA GLU A 2 18.32 27.69 -3.74
C GLU A 2 17.50 26.47 -3.30
N SER A 3 18.04 25.24 -3.44
CA SER A 3 17.37 24.02 -2.95
C SER A 3 17.20 23.97 -1.42
N ALA A 4 18.06 24.68 -0.68
CA ALA A 4 17.95 24.82 0.78
C ALA A 4 16.92 25.89 1.16
N LYS A 5 16.76 26.96 0.36
CA LYS A 5 15.71 27.97 0.57
C LYS A 5 14.31 27.43 0.32
N ILE A 6 14.13 26.54 -0.66
CA ILE A 6 12.84 25.88 -0.92
C ILE A 6 12.46 24.93 0.22
N ALA A 7 13.43 24.21 0.80
CA ALA A 7 13.19 23.32 1.94
C ALA A 7 12.85 24.09 3.24
N VAL A 8 13.45 25.27 3.45
CA VAL A 8 13.18 26.12 4.63
C VAL A 8 11.81 26.80 4.55
N GLN A 9 11.35 27.21 3.35
CA GLN A 9 9.98 27.73 3.16
C GLN A 9 8.87 26.68 3.37
N ASP A 10 9.19 25.40 3.14
CA ASP A 10 8.25 24.26 3.32
C ASP A 10 8.15 23.79 4.78
N GLU A 11 9.13 24.14 5.64
CA GLU A 11 9.05 23.86 7.10
C GLU A 11 8.25 24.92 7.86
N GLU A 12 8.35 26.20 7.50
CA GLU A 12 7.57 27.28 8.13
C GLU A 12 6.06 27.19 7.84
N THR A 13 5.66 26.44 6.82
CA THR A 13 4.25 26.21 6.43
C THR A 13 3.68 24.86 6.88
N LYS A 14 4.49 23.98 7.47
CA LYS A 14 4.03 22.69 7.99
C LYS A 14 3.52 22.83 9.42
N GLU A 15 2.28 22.38 9.65
CA GLU A 15 1.71 22.26 10.99
C GLU A 15 2.67 21.47 11.90
N SER A 16 2.98 22.04 13.07
CA SER A 16 3.71 21.38 14.14
C SER A 16 2.91 20.20 14.72
N GLU A 17 3.58 19.29 15.42
CA GLU A 17 2.90 18.18 16.09
C GLU A 17 1.97 18.67 17.21
N GLU A 18 2.32 19.75 17.93
CA GLU A 18 1.42 20.36 18.91
C GLU A 18 0.15 20.92 18.26
N GLU A 19 0.28 21.61 17.12
CA GLU A 19 -0.87 22.16 16.38
C GLU A 19 -1.80 21.07 15.86
N LYS A 20 -1.25 19.95 15.36
CA LYS A 20 -2.06 18.78 14.94
C LYS A 20 -2.86 18.20 16.10
N VAL A 21 -2.24 18.07 17.27
CA VAL A 21 -2.91 17.57 18.48
C VAL A 21 -4.01 18.53 18.92
N LEU A 22 -3.73 19.83 18.95
CA LEU A 22 -4.69 20.87 19.34
C LEU A 22 -5.89 20.90 18.39
N LYS A 23 -5.65 20.88 17.08
CA LYS A 23 -6.68 20.82 16.02
C LYS A 23 -7.58 19.60 16.20
N LYS A 24 -6.99 18.42 16.40
CA LYS A 24 -7.73 17.18 16.64
C LYS A 24 -8.55 17.22 17.93
N ALA A 25 -8.05 17.87 18.98
CA ALA A 25 -8.78 18.05 20.22
C ALA A 25 -9.99 18.99 20.05
N ILE A 26 -9.79 20.13 19.38
CA ILE A 26 -10.85 21.10 19.10
C ILE A 26 -11.94 20.46 18.24
N ASP A 27 -11.57 19.79 17.14
CA ASP A 27 -12.50 19.11 16.24
C ASP A 27 -13.35 18.06 16.96
N ARG A 28 -12.73 17.26 17.84
CA ARG A 28 -13.44 16.28 18.69
C ARG A 28 -14.38 16.93 19.67
N CYS A 29 -13.96 18.00 20.35
CA CYS A 29 -14.80 18.72 21.30
C CYS A 29 -16.01 19.35 20.60
N VAL A 30 -15.79 20.01 19.47
CA VAL A 30 -16.87 20.63 18.70
C VAL A 30 -17.83 19.56 18.16
N THR A 31 -17.31 18.48 17.57
CA THR A 31 -18.14 17.35 17.12
C THR A 31 -18.98 16.76 18.26
N ALA A 32 -18.39 16.60 19.45
CA ALA A 32 -19.11 16.12 20.62
C ALA A 32 -20.23 17.08 21.05
N LEU A 33 -20.01 18.40 20.98
CA LEU A 33 -21.05 19.41 21.27
C LEU A 33 -22.20 19.34 20.26
N PHE A 34 -21.90 19.32 18.96
CA PHE A 34 -22.92 19.22 17.91
C PHE A 34 -23.71 17.91 17.97
N THR A 35 -23.09 16.82 18.42
CA THR A 35 -23.74 15.50 18.48
C THR A 35 -24.58 15.30 19.74
N ASN A 36 -24.21 15.92 20.87
CA ASN A 36 -24.84 15.70 22.17
C ASN A 36 -25.72 16.88 22.65
N THR A 37 -26.17 17.73 21.74
CA THR A 37 -27.09 18.84 22.04
C THR A 37 -28.42 18.68 21.30
N ALA A 38 -29.48 19.25 21.88
CA ALA A 38 -30.80 19.29 21.25
C ALA A 38 -30.79 20.24 20.04
N ASP A 39 -31.69 20.03 19.06
CA ASP A 39 -31.67 20.74 17.78
C ASP A 39 -31.73 22.25 17.96
N SER A 40 -32.53 22.73 18.92
CA SER A 40 -32.62 24.17 19.23
C SER A 40 -31.29 24.81 19.66
N ILE A 41 -30.38 24.04 20.26
CA ILE A 41 -29.03 24.46 20.63
C ILE A 41 -28.10 24.28 19.44
N THR A 42 -28.19 23.14 18.74
CA THR A 42 -27.40 22.83 17.56
C THR A 42 -27.59 23.88 16.46
N SER A 43 -28.82 24.32 16.19
CA SER A 43 -29.12 25.37 15.21
C SER A 43 -28.46 26.70 15.58
N LYS A 44 -28.52 27.12 16.84
CA LYS A 44 -27.86 28.35 17.32
C LYS A 44 -26.34 28.26 17.23
N LEU A 45 -25.78 27.08 17.52
CA LEU A 45 -24.35 26.82 17.40
C LEU A 45 -23.92 26.86 15.93
N ALA A 46 -24.70 26.25 15.03
CA ALA A 46 -24.47 26.27 13.59
C ALA A 46 -24.51 27.69 13.02
N GLU A 47 -25.51 28.49 13.39
CA GLU A 47 -25.60 29.91 13.00
C GLU A 47 -24.37 30.70 13.44
N LYS A 48 -23.94 30.53 14.70
CA LYS A 48 -22.72 31.19 15.20
C LYS A 48 -21.46 30.77 14.46
N VAL A 49 -21.30 29.48 14.16
CA VAL A 49 -20.17 28.99 13.37
C VAL A 49 -20.22 29.57 11.96
N LEU A 50 -21.39 29.57 11.32
CA LEU A 50 -21.58 30.11 9.98
C LEU A 50 -21.27 31.63 9.92
N ASP A 51 -21.74 32.40 10.90
CA ASP A 51 -21.47 33.84 10.99
C ASP A 51 -19.99 34.12 11.23
N PHE A 52 -19.34 33.38 12.13
CA PHE A 52 -17.90 33.49 12.39
C PHE A 52 -17.08 33.24 11.11
N VAL A 53 -17.44 32.20 10.36
CA VAL A 53 -16.80 31.84 9.10
C VAL A 53 -17.01 32.88 8.02
N ARG A 54 -18.21 33.47 7.93
CA ARG A 54 -18.54 34.47 6.91
C ARG A 54 -17.89 35.83 7.15
N THR A 55 -17.63 36.17 8.41
CA THR A 55 -17.23 37.52 8.82
C THR A 55 -15.73 37.68 9.03
N ILE A 56 -14.99 36.58 9.22
CA ILE A 56 -13.57 36.62 9.52
C ILE A 56 -12.77 36.08 8.33
N GLN A 57 -11.75 36.84 7.91
CA GLN A 57 -10.73 36.36 6.98
C GLN A 57 -9.64 35.64 7.75
N PHE A 58 -9.30 34.42 7.32
CA PHE A 58 -8.23 33.62 7.92
C PHE A 58 -7.00 33.69 7.03
N GLU A 59 -5.90 34.20 7.59
CA GLU A 59 -4.64 34.38 6.84
C GLU A 59 -3.72 33.16 6.91
N THR A 60 -3.88 32.30 7.92
CA THR A 60 -3.02 31.13 8.12
C THR A 60 -3.64 29.85 7.56
N GLN A 61 -2.81 28.98 6.98
CA GLN A 61 -3.19 27.66 6.50
C GLN A 61 -3.79 26.82 7.64
N LEU A 62 -3.24 26.91 8.86
CA LEU A 62 -3.76 26.25 10.05
C LEU A 62 -5.18 26.72 10.42
N ALA A 63 -5.43 28.03 10.47
CA ALA A 63 -6.77 28.54 10.78
C ALA A 63 -7.76 28.13 9.68
N THR A 64 -7.33 28.21 8.42
CA THR A 64 -8.14 27.78 7.27
C THR A 64 -8.43 26.27 7.32
N ASP A 65 -7.49 25.42 7.71
CA ASP A 65 -7.68 23.98 7.79
C ASP A 65 -8.46 23.54 9.05
N MET A 66 -8.26 24.20 10.19
CA MET A 66 -9.08 24.01 11.39
C MET A 66 -10.55 24.32 11.09
N ILE A 67 -10.75 25.43 10.40
CA ILE A 67 -12.07 25.87 10.00
C ILE A 67 -12.61 25.02 8.86
N SER A 68 -11.78 24.59 7.90
CA SER A 68 -12.19 23.64 6.84
C SER A 68 -12.51 22.24 7.38
N SER A 69 -12.01 21.84 8.56
CA SER A 69 -12.45 20.63 9.27
C SER A 69 -13.82 20.83 9.91
N LEU A 70 -14.02 21.97 10.58
CA LEU A 70 -15.30 22.37 11.18
C LEU A 70 -16.39 22.60 10.10
N ILE A 71 -15.96 23.14 8.97
CA ILE A 71 -16.70 23.36 7.73
C ILE A 71 -16.57 22.16 6.78
N ALA A 72 -15.90 21.05 7.13
CA ALA A 72 -15.97 19.84 6.28
C ALA A 72 -17.42 19.33 6.19
N GLN A 73 -18.26 19.79 7.12
CA GLN A 73 -19.71 19.66 7.11
C GLN A 73 -20.44 20.71 6.23
N MET A 74 -19.80 21.78 5.74
CA MET A 74 -20.42 22.92 5.03
C MET A 74 -19.70 23.57 3.80
N THR A 75 -18.37 23.56 3.62
CA THR A 75 -17.70 24.30 2.50
C THR A 75 -16.26 23.85 2.19
N TYR A 76 -15.93 23.80 0.90
CA TYR A 76 -14.84 22.99 0.37
C TYR A 76 -13.61 23.79 -0.08
N ASN A 77 -12.41 23.34 0.30
CA ASN A 77 -11.26 23.43 -0.60
C ASN A 77 -11.56 22.51 -1.80
N GLY A 78 -11.64 23.05 -3.02
CA GLY A 78 -12.42 22.47 -4.13
C GLY A 78 -12.23 20.96 -4.40
N ALA A 79 -11.00 20.46 -4.36
CA ALA A 79 -10.71 19.02 -4.57
C ALA A 79 -10.93 18.15 -3.31
N ILE A 80 -10.67 18.69 -2.12
CA ILE A 80 -10.95 18.01 -0.84
C ILE A 80 -12.47 17.83 -0.69
N GLY A 81 -13.26 18.77 -1.18
CA GLY A 81 -14.70 18.63 -1.19
C GLY A 81 -15.24 17.55 -2.09
N LEU A 82 -14.65 17.42 -3.28
CA LEU A 82 -14.92 16.29 -4.15
C LEU A 82 -14.67 14.96 -3.43
N TRP A 83 -13.56 14.87 -2.69
CA TRP A 83 -13.26 13.69 -1.88
C TRP A 83 -14.35 13.39 -0.84
N TYR A 84 -14.72 14.37 0.00
CA TYR A 84 -15.75 14.19 1.03
C TYR A 84 -17.12 13.79 0.43
N MET A 85 -17.56 14.45 -0.65
CA MET A 85 -18.81 14.11 -1.32
C MET A 85 -18.80 12.66 -1.81
N LEU A 86 -17.75 12.25 -2.51
CA LEU A 86 -17.64 10.88 -3.02
C LEU A 86 -17.51 9.87 -1.88
N TYR A 87 -16.72 10.19 -0.85
CA TYR A 87 -16.47 9.33 0.31
C TYR A 87 -17.76 9.08 1.11
N MET A 88 -18.45 10.16 1.50
CA MET A 88 -19.66 10.07 2.33
C MET A 88 -20.84 9.47 1.55
N LEU A 89 -20.94 9.72 0.24
CA LEU A 89 -22.04 9.14 -0.55
C LEU A 89 -21.84 7.65 -0.86
N SER A 90 -20.61 7.14 -0.87
CA SER A 90 -20.28 5.78 -1.34
C SER A 90 -19.98 4.74 -0.24
N ARG A 91 -19.95 5.13 1.03
CA ARG A 91 -19.54 4.25 2.15
C ARG A 91 -20.63 4.05 3.18
N VAL A 92 -20.56 2.91 3.87
CA VAL A 92 -21.38 2.64 5.05
C VAL A 92 -20.67 3.17 6.28
N TYR A 93 -21.34 4.00 7.08
CA TYR A 93 -20.81 4.54 8.33
C TYR A 93 -21.92 4.69 9.37
N PRO A 94 -21.58 4.68 10.67
CA PRO A 94 -22.57 4.89 11.72
C PRO A 94 -23.08 6.33 11.71
N GLU A 95 -24.40 6.50 11.74
CA GLU A 95 -25.10 7.79 11.73
C GLU A 95 -25.91 7.96 13.03
N ASN A 96 -25.22 8.19 14.14
CA ASN A 96 -25.88 8.29 15.45
C ASN A 96 -26.49 9.65 15.76
N SER A 97 -26.16 10.69 14.99
CA SER A 97 -26.64 12.05 15.21
C SER A 97 -28.17 12.11 15.21
N ARG A 98 -28.83 11.42 14.26
CA ARG A 98 -30.29 11.36 14.18
C ARG A 98 -30.93 10.68 15.39
N TYR A 99 -30.41 9.54 15.82
CA TYR A 99 -30.94 8.82 16.99
C TYR A 99 -30.75 9.62 18.29
N ILE A 100 -29.59 10.26 18.45
CA ILE A 100 -29.31 11.09 19.62
C ILE A 100 -30.20 12.35 19.59
N SER A 101 -30.32 13.02 18.45
CA SER A 101 -31.23 14.15 18.25
C SER A 101 -32.68 13.77 18.59
N GLU A 102 -33.22 12.68 18.03
CA GLU A 102 -34.58 12.21 18.33
C GLU A 102 -34.82 11.94 19.83
N ARG A 103 -33.78 11.54 20.58
CA ARG A 103 -33.87 11.40 22.04
C ARG A 103 -33.81 12.75 22.74
N LEU A 104 -32.80 13.57 22.44
CA LEU A 104 -32.55 14.87 23.08
C LEU A 104 -33.65 15.90 22.85
N ASN A 105 -34.43 15.75 21.78
CA ASN A 105 -35.55 16.64 21.47
C ASN A 105 -36.89 16.20 22.08
N ARG A 106 -36.93 15.14 22.89
CA ARG A 106 -38.15 14.76 23.61
C ARG A 106 -38.56 15.83 24.63
N PRO A 107 -39.87 16.05 24.86
CA PRO A 107 -40.32 16.95 25.90
C PRO A 107 -39.77 16.56 27.28
N LEU A 108 -39.31 17.54 28.06
CA LEU A 108 -38.77 17.31 29.40
C LEU A 108 -39.81 16.71 30.38
N SER A 109 -41.10 16.86 30.08
CA SER A 109 -42.19 16.21 30.79
C SER A 109 -42.23 14.70 30.60
N GLU A 110 -41.74 14.19 29.47
CA GLU A 110 -41.72 12.77 29.13
C GLU A 110 -40.38 12.12 29.47
N TRP A 111 -39.28 12.86 29.30
CA TRP A 111 -37.94 12.32 29.50
C TRP A 111 -36.97 13.40 29.97
N VAL A 112 -36.21 13.12 31.04
CA VAL A 112 -35.21 14.04 31.61
C VAL A 112 -33.80 13.53 31.29
N PRO A 113 -33.09 14.10 30.29
CA PRO A 113 -31.82 13.57 29.79
C PRO A 113 -30.70 13.51 30.85
N VAL A 114 -30.69 14.46 31.79
CA VAL A 114 -29.64 14.58 32.82
C VAL A 114 -29.60 13.36 33.76
N ARG A 115 -30.72 12.64 33.91
CA ARG A 115 -30.77 11.41 34.73
C ARG A 115 -30.00 10.23 34.12
N GLU A 116 -29.67 10.31 32.84
CA GLU A 116 -28.94 9.26 32.12
C GLU A 116 -27.43 9.58 32.00
N TRP A 117 -26.94 10.66 32.63
CA TRP A 117 -25.53 11.01 32.61
C TRP A 117 -24.65 9.93 33.23
N GLY A 118 -23.60 9.53 32.51
CA GLY A 118 -22.67 8.49 32.96
C GLY A 118 -23.23 7.07 32.94
N LYS A 119 -24.44 6.84 32.40
CA LYS A 119 -25.03 5.51 32.29
C LYS A 119 -24.26 4.65 31.29
N LEU A 120 -23.81 3.48 31.75
CA LEU A 120 -23.20 2.45 30.90
C LEU A 120 -24.30 1.68 30.18
N HIS A 121 -24.16 1.51 28.86
CA HIS A 121 -25.10 0.74 28.04
C HIS A 121 -24.58 -0.68 27.78
N ASP A 122 -25.46 -1.68 27.83
CA ASP A 122 -25.15 -3.03 27.34
C ASP A 122 -25.03 -2.99 25.80
N LEU A 123 -23.93 -3.53 25.27
CA LEU A 123 -23.70 -3.63 23.83
C LEU A 123 -24.80 -4.45 23.12
N ARG A 124 -25.41 -5.41 23.80
CA ARG A 124 -26.51 -6.23 23.26
C ARG A 124 -27.79 -5.44 23.04
N GLU A 125 -27.99 -4.36 23.79
CA GLU A 125 -29.16 -3.47 23.70
C GLU A 125 -28.86 -2.20 22.90
N SER A 126 -27.60 -2.01 22.50
CA SER A 126 -27.14 -0.84 21.76
C SER A 126 -27.62 -0.89 20.32
N LYS A 127 -28.48 0.06 19.95
CA LYS A 127 -28.91 0.29 18.57
C LYS A 127 -27.95 1.27 17.90
N MET A 128 -27.42 0.88 16.74
CA MET A 128 -26.57 1.72 15.90
C MET A 128 -27.37 2.08 14.64
N ALA A 129 -27.55 3.36 14.38
CA ALA A 129 -28.04 3.81 13.08
C ALA A 129 -26.88 3.78 12.09
N TRP A 130 -27.14 3.30 10.87
CA TRP A 130 -26.13 3.20 9.81
C TRP A 130 -26.63 3.95 8.58
N TYR A 131 -25.78 4.82 8.05
CA TYR A 131 -25.96 5.28 6.68
C TYR A 131 -25.56 4.15 5.74
N VAL A 132 -26.47 3.74 4.86
CA VAL A 132 -26.22 2.76 3.80
C VAL A 132 -26.55 3.41 2.45
N PRO A 133 -25.55 3.60 1.56
CA PRO A 133 -25.77 4.18 0.24
C PRO A 133 -26.85 3.46 -0.58
N GLY A 134 -27.89 4.19 -0.98
CA GLY A 134 -28.94 3.71 -1.88
C GLY A 134 -28.74 4.13 -3.35
N GLU A 135 -29.71 3.81 -4.22
CA GLU A 135 -29.64 4.12 -5.66
C GLU A 135 -29.55 5.62 -5.98
N LYS A 136 -30.19 6.48 -5.16
CA LYS A 136 -30.06 7.94 -5.31
C LYS A 136 -28.62 8.42 -5.08
N ALA A 137 -27.97 7.89 -4.04
CA ALA A 137 -26.58 8.20 -3.74
C ALA A 137 -25.65 7.70 -4.84
N LYS A 138 -25.90 6.49 -5.36
CA LYS A 138 -25.17 5.92 -6.50
C LYS A 138 -25.27 6.79 -7.75
N GLN A 139 -26.47 7.27 -8.08
CA GLN A 139 -26.66 8.16 -9.23
C GLN A 139 -25.92 9.49 -9.04
N MET A 140 -26.02 10.11 -7.86
CA MET A 140 -25.30 11.33 -7.55
C MET A 140 -23.77 11.14 -7.65
N VAL A 141 -23.25 10.01 -7.18
CA VAL A 141 -21.83 9.67 -7.32
C VAL A 141 -21.46 9.53 -8.81
N LYS A 142 -22.26 8.84 -9.63
CA LYS A 142 -22.03 8.76 -11.08
C LYS A 142 -21.95 10.14 -11.71
N ASP A 143 -22.90 11.03 -11.39
CA ASP A 143 -22.96 12.38 -11.97
C ASP A 143 -21.74 13.22 -11.57
N ILE A 144 -21.30 13.10 -10.30
CA ILE A 144 -20.07 13.75 -9.81
C ILE A 144 -18.83 13.23 -10.56
N LEU A 145 -18.71 11.90 -10.74
CA LEU A 145 -17.58 11.29 -11.45
C LEU A 145 -17.54 11.70 -12.92
N MET A 146 -18.69 11.69 -13.60
CA MET A 146 -18.84 12.14 -14.99
C MET A 146 -18.48 13.60 -15.17
N LYS A 147 -18.77 14.45 -14.18
CA LYS A 147 -18.51 15.88 -14.25
C LYS A 147 -17.07 16.26 -13.92
N PHE A 148 -16.44 15.58 -12.96
CA PHE A 148 -15.17 16.04 -12.38
C PHE A 148 -14.01 15.06 -12.52
N LEU A 149 -14.23 13.74 -12.43
CA LEU A 149 -13.13 12.78 -12.43
C LEU A 149 -12.77 12.31 -13.84
N PHE A 150 -13.73 11.78 -14.59
CA PHE A 150 -13.47 11.20 -15.90
C PHE A 150 -12.93 12.23 -16.92
N PRO A 151 -13.48 13.46 -17.02
CA PRO A 151 -12.92 14.47 -17.93
C PRO A 151 -11.48 14.84 -17.60
N VAL A 152 -11.10 14.80 -16.31
CA VAL A 152 -9.72 15.07 -15.88
C VAL A 152 -8.80 13.94 -16.33
N VAL A 153 -9.21 12.67 -16.17
CA VAL A 153 -8.44 11.51 -16.66
C VAL A 153 -8.26 11.59 -18.17
N ASP A 154 -9.33 11.87 -18.92
CA ASP A 154 -9.25 12.01 -20.38
C ASP A 154 -8.32 13.16 -20.80
N SER A 155 -8.35 14.28 -20.07
CA SER A 155 -7.48 15.43 -20.36
C SER A 155 -6.00 15.09 -20.23
N LEU A 156 -5.61 14.16 -19.34
CA LEU A 156 -4.21 13.77 -19.13
C LEU A 156 -3.59 13.11 -20.37
N ARG A 157 -4.41 12.60 -21.30
CA ARG A 157 -3.96 12.08 -22.60
C ARG A 157 -3.40 13.19 -23.51
N ASN A 158 -3.72 14.45 -23.25
CA ASN A 158 -3.19 15.57 -24.02
C ASN A 158 -1.70 15.80 -23.69
N ALA A 159 -0.84 15.53 -24.67
CA ALA A 159 0.61 15.69 -24.56
C ALA A 159 1.06 17.14 -24.30
N THR A 160 0.30 18.15 -24.74
CA THR A 160 0.68 19.57 -24.68
C THR A 160 0.30 20.29 -23.39
N MET A 161 -0.27 19.57 -22.42
CA MET A 161 -0.70 20.14 -21.15
C MET A 161 0.47 20.81 -20.39
N ASP A 162 0.26 22.04 -19.92
CA ASP A 162 1.25 22.77 -19.14
C ASP A 162 1.40 22.19 -17.72
N ARG A 163 2.50 22.56 -17.05
CA ARG A 163 2.87 22.02 -15.74
C ARG A 163 1.84 22.31 -14.66
N ASP A 164 1.26 23.51 -14.64
CA ASP A 164 0.39 23.93 -13.54
C ASP A 164 -1.01 23.35 -13.72
N THR A 165 -1.48 23.23 -14.96
CA THR A 165 -2.68 22.45 -15.30
C THR A 165 -2.49 20.97 -14.98
N LEU A 166 -1.33 20.39 -15.29
CA LEU A 166 -1.01 19.01 -14.94
C LEU A 166 -1.06 18.78 -13.42
N LYS A 167 -0.46 19.67 -12.63
CA LYS A 167 -0.54 19.60 -11.16
C LYS A 167 -1.98 19.65 -10.66
N LYS A 168 -2.80 20.57 -11.17
CA LYS A 168 -4.23 20.67 -10.82
C LYS A 168 -5.01 19.40 -11.17
N ALA A 169 -4.76 18.84 -12.36
CA ALA A 169 -5.37 17.59 -12.80
C ALA A 169 -5.02 16.43 -11.84
N PHE A 170 -3.75 16.31 -11.46
CA PHE A 170 -3.32 15.29 -10.49
C PHE A 170 -3.88 15.49 -9.08
N THR A 171 -4.08 16.73 -8.64
CA THR A 171 -4.78 17.02 -7.38
C THR A 171 -6.22 16.54 -7.42
N ILE A 172 -6.98 16.90 -8.46
CA ILE A 172 -8.38 16.48 -8.62
C ILE A 172 -8.47 14.96 -8.75
N LEU A 173 -7.61 14.36 -9.58
CA LEU A 173 -7.55 12.91 -9.76
C LEU A 173 -7.27 12.19 -8.45
N SER A 174 -6.30 12.67 -7.67
CA SER A 174 -5.93 12.00 -6.43
C SER A 174 -7.06 12.02 -5.39
N TYR A 175 -7.74 13.15 -5.22
CA TYR A 175 -8.87 13.28 -4.28
C TYR A 175 -10.15 12.61 -4.83
N GLY A 176 -10.43 12.77 -6.12
CA GLY A 176 -11.59 12.15 -6.76
C GLY A 176 -11.50 10.62 -6.74
N LEU A 177 -10.30 10.06 -7.00
CA LEU A 177 -10.07 8.63 -6.92
C LEU A 177 -10.15 8.13 -5.49
N SER A 178 -9.43 8.71 -4.52
CA SER A 178 -9.43 8.18 -3.15
C SER A 178 -10.81 8.23 -2.49
N GLY A 179 -11.66 9.18 -2.88
CA GLY A 179 -13.03 9.31 -2.39
C GLY A 179 -13.99 8.28 -3.01
N SER A 180 -13.74 7.87 -4.26
CA SER A 180 -14.63 6.96 -5.01
C SER A 180 -14.02 5.60 -5.35
N ILE A 181 -12.82 5.28 -4.86
CA ILE A 181 -12.08 4.07 -5.26
C ILE A 181 -12.89 2.78 -5.06
N THR A 182 -13.73 2.74 -4.03
CA THR A 182 -14.59 1.60 -3.70
C THR A 182 -15.77 1.42 -4.65
N CYS A 183 -16.08 2.43 -5.46
CA CYS A 183 -17.11 2.41 -6.51
C CYS A 183 -16.64 1.75 -7.81
N PHE A 184 -15.34 1.47 -7.93
CA PHE A 184 -14.74 0.86 -9.12
C PHE A 184 -14.34 -0.59 -8.83
N PRO A 185 -14.79 -1.56 -9.64
CA PRO A 185 -14.41 -2.94 -9.45
C PRO A 185 -12.91 -3.13 -9.67
N MET A 186 -12.32 -4.08 -8.94
CA MET A 186 -10.96 -4.53 -9.25
C MET A 186 -10.92 -5.15 -10.65
N PRO A 187 -9.84 -4.96 -11.41
CA PRO A 187 -9.68 -5.62 -12.71
C PRO A 187 -9.75 -7.14 -12.55
N SER A 188 -10.33 -7.80 -13.54
CA SER A 188 -10.34 -9.26 -13.58
C SER A 188 -8.95 -9.75 -13.97
N SER A 189 -8.30 -10.52 -13.10
CA SER A 189 -7.01 -11.14 -13.39
C SER A 189 -7.06 -12.64 -13.13
N PRO A 190 -6.35 -13.46 -13.94
CA PRO A 190 -6.20 -14.87 -13.61
C PRO A 190 -5.54 -15.01 -12.22
N PRO A 191 -5.93 -16.00 -11.41
CA PRO A 191 -5.29 -16.23 -10.11
C PRO A 191 -3.79 -16.46 -10.29
N PHE A 192 -2.98 -15.76 -9.50
CA PHE A 192 -1.54 -16.00 -9.48
C PHE A 192 -1.25 -17.40 -8.95
N ILE A 193 -0.64 -18.24 -9.79
CA ILE A 193 -0.25 -19.60 -9.40
C ILE A 193 1.17 -19.55 -8.85
N SER A 194 1.29 -19.70 -7.53
CA SER A 194 2.59 -19.77 -6.91
C SER A 194 3.33 -21.06 -7.33
N PRO A 195 4.60 -20.97 -7.76
CA PRO A 195 5.42 -22.16 -7.99
C PRO A 195 5.80 -22.88 -6.68
N ASN A 196 5.47 -22.31 -5.52
CA ASN A 196 5.95 -22.75 -4.21
C ASN A 196 4.84 -23.34 -3.30
N THR A 197 3.57 -23.27 -3.70
CA THR A 197 2.46 -23.90 -2.97
C THR A 197 1.50 -24.58 -3.92
N VAL A 198 1.01 -25.75 -3.52
CA VAL A 198 -0.07 -26.48 -4.20
C VAL A 198 -1.44 -26.20 -3.59
N LEU A 199 -1.47 -25.47 -2.46
CA LEU A 199 -2.69 -24.96 -1.87
C LEU A 199 -3.03 -23.63 -2.55
N PRO A 200 -4.30 -23.41 -2.90
CA PRO A 200 -4.74 -22.11 -3.37
C PRO A 200 -4.41 -21.10 -2.29
N TRP A 201 -3.88 -19.95 -2.71
CA TRP A 201 -3.75 -18.84 -1.77
C TRP A 201 -5.15 -18.46 -1.34
N PHE A 202 -5.37 -18.37 -0.02
CA PHE A 202 -6.66 -17.96 0.50
C PHE A 202 -6.85 -16.50 0.12
N LYS A 203 -7.55 -16.25 -0.99
CA LYS A 203 -8.07 -14.93 -1.28
C LYS A 203 -9.20 -14.72 -0.30
N LYS A 204 -8.90 -13.99 0.76
CA LYS A 204 -9.92 -13.50 1.69
C LYS A 204 -10.69 -12.43 0.93
N ASP A 205 -11.57 -12.85 0.02
CA ASP A 205 -12.65 -12.01 -0.51
C ASP A 205 -13.66 -11.79 0.64
N LEU A 206 -13.17 -11.29 1.78
CA LEU A 206 -14.01 -10.62 2.72
C LEU A 206 -14.47 -9.36 2.00
N LEU A 207 -15.67 -9.44 1.43
CA LEU A 207 -16.51 -8.28 1.20
C LEU A 207 -16.42 -7.47 2.49
N ASN A 208 -15.79 -6.30 2.41
CA ASN A 208 -15.76 -5.40 3.55
C ASN A 208 -17.22 -4.96 3.74
N PRO A 209 -17.88 -5.34 4.85
CA PRO A 209 -19.31 -5.05 5.03
C PRO A 209 -19.59 -3.55 5.11
N ALA A 210 -18.55 -2.72 5.30
CA ALA A 210 -18.65 -1.27 5.25
C ALA A 210 -18.64 -0.69 3.83
N LEU A 211 -18.45 -1.52 2.80
CA LEU A 211 -18.41 -1.10 1.39
C LEU A 211 -19.64 -1.58 0.65
N VAL A 212 -20.33 -0.63 0.01
CA VAL A 212 -21.32 -0.97 -1.01
C VAL A 212 -20.56 -1.14 -2.32
N HIS A 213 -20.49 -2.38 -2.80
CA HIS A 213 -19.83 -2.68 -4.07
C HIS A 213 -20.69 -2.18 -5.22
N TRP A 214 -20.32 -1.01 -5.75
CA TRP A 214 -20.86 -0.52 -7.01
C TRP A 214 -19.91 -0.87 -8.14
N GLU A 215 -20.49 -1.17 -9.30
CA GLU A 215 -19.78 -1.34 -10.55
C GLU A 215 -20.05 -0.12 -11.43
N ILE A 216 -19.48 1.03 -11.04
CA ILE A 216 -19.58 2.23 -11.87
C ILE A 216 -18.58 2.08 -13.02
N ALA A 217 -19.11 1.93 -14.24
CA ALA A 217 -18.31 1.90 -15.45
C ALA A 217 -17.84 3.29 -15.86
N HIS A 218 -16.63 3.36 -16.44
CA HIS A 218 -16.19 4.53 -17.19
C HIS A 218 -17.04 4.68 -18.47
N PRO A 219 -17.22 5.90 -19.03
CA PRO A 219 -17.87 6.10 -20.33
C PRO A 219 -17.33 5.23 -21.47
N SER A 220 -16.05 4.85 -21.43
CA SER A 220 -15.42 3.96 -22.41
C SER A 220 -15.95 2.52 -22.37
N GLY A 221 -16.66 2.13 -21.32
CA GLY A 221 -17.07 0.75 -21.05
C GLY A 221 -15.95 -0.15 -20.52
N ARG A 222 -14.70 0.34 -20.45
CA ARG A 222 -13.57 -0.39 -19.85
C ARG A 222 -13.58 -0.25 -18.32
N ASN A 223 -12.84 -1.13 -17.65
CA ASN A 223 -12.57 -0.98 -16.23
C ASN A 223 -11.79 0.31 -15.98
N PHE A 224 -12.33 1.19 -15.13
CA PHE A 224 -11.73 2.51 -14.89
C PHE A 224 -10.32 2.42 -14.29
N ARG A 225 -10.03 1.41 -13.46
CA ARG A 225 -8.70 1.24 -12.85
C ARG A 225 -7.65 0.89 -13.91
N GLU A 226 -7.99 0.02 -14.86
CA GLU A 226 -7.10 -0.31 -15.98
C GLU A 226 -6.88 0.91 -16.87
N GLU A 227 -7.95 1.61 -17.22
CA GLU A 227 -7.86 2.80 -18.05
C GLU A 227 -7.02 3.90 -17.40
N LEU A 228 -7.14 4.06 -16.09
CA LEU A 228 -6.32 4.99 -15.33
C LEU A 228 -4.84 4.60 -15.36
N VAL A 229 -4.49 3.31 -15.23
CA VAL A 229 -3.10 2.85 -15.34
C VAL A 229 -2.54 3.15 -16.73
N ASP A 230 -3.29 2.84 -17.80
CA ASP A 230 -2.88 3.15 -19.19
C ASP A 230 -2.57 4.65 -19.36
N VAL A 231 -3.41 5.53 -18.81
CA VAL A 231 -3.21 6.99 -18.85
C VAL A 231 -1.99 7.41 -18.03
N LEU A 232 -1.80 6.83 -16.84
CA LEU A 232 -0.66 7.16 -15.98
C LEU A 232 0.66 6.73 -16.62
N GLU A 233 0.72 5.58 -17.29
CA GLU A 233 1.90 5.12 -18.03
C GLU A 233 2.30 6.12 -19.13
N LEU A 234 1.33 6.56 -19.95
CA LEU A 234 1.57 7.59 -20.95
C LEU A 234 2.12 8.89 -20.34
N VAL A 235 1.59 9.30 -19.18
CA VAL A 235 2.09 10.47 -18.48
C VAL A 235 3.51 10.23 -17.93
N ILE A 236 3.79 9.07 -17.33
CA ILE A 236 5.12 8.70 -16.83
C ILE A 236 6.15 8.77 -17.97
N GLU A 237 5.88 8.14 -19.10
CA GLU A 237 6.78 8.15 -20.27
C GLU A 237 7.08 9.57 -20.74
N ARG A 238 6.05 10.42 -20.84
CA ARG A 238 6.22 11.84 -21.16
C ARG A 238 7.06 12.58 -20.12
N LEU A 239 6.87 12.31 -18.84
CA LEU A 239 7.62 12.96 -17.76
C LEU A 239 9.07 12.50 -17.72
N MET A 240 9.34 11.23 -18.02
CA MET A 240 10.69 10.65 -18.05
C MET A 240 11.50 11.11 -19.27
N THR A 241 10.83 11.36 -20.40
CA THR A 241 11.47 11.92 -21.61
C THR A 241 11.68 13.43 -21.53
N SER A 242 10.88 14.12 -20.71
CA SER A 242 11.03 15.56 -20.44
C SER A 242 12.25 15.82 -19.53
N LYS A 243 13.14 16.73 -19.95
CA LYS A 243 14.27 17.20 -19.10
C LYS A 243 13.83 18.14 -17.95
N ARG A 244 12.53 18.30 -17.71
CA ARG A 244 11.97 19.22 -16.70
C ARG A 244 11.77 18.51 -15.37
N GLU A 245 11.96 19.23 -14.27
CA GLU A 245 11.69 18.70 -12.93
C GLU A 245 10.18 18.59 -12.67
N HIS A 246 9.71 17.35 -12.44
CA HIS A 246 8.30 17.03 -12.21
C HIS A 246 8.06 16.21 -10.93
N SER A 247 8.93 16.37 -9.93
CA SER A 247 8.95 15.58 -8.69
C SER A 247 7.59 15.47 -7.99
N GLN A 248 6.84 16.58 -7.87
CA GLN A 248 5.51 16.57 -7.23
C GLN A 248 4.47 15.72 -7.99
N VAL A 249 4.50 15.75 -9.32
CA VAL A 249 3.55 14.98 -10.16
C VAL A 249 3.89 13.50 -10.10
N LEU A 250 5.18 13.14 -10.20
CA LEU A 250 5.63 11.75 -10.06
C LEU A 250 5.29 11.17 -8.68
N SER A 251 5.43 11.96 -7.61
CA SER A 251 5.01 11.55 -6.26
C SER A 251 3.50 11.30 -6.20
N SER A 252 2.70 12.16 -6.86
CA SER A 252 1.26 11.99 -6.95
C SER A 252 0.87 10.74 -7.72
N ILE A 253 1.59 10.42 -8.80
CA ILE A 253 1.41 9.18 -9.58
C ILE A 253 1.65 7.95 -8.70
N CYS A 254 2.73 7.91 -7.91
CA CYS A 254 3.00 6.80 -7.00
C CYS A 254 1.84 6.56 -6.02
N ARG A 255 1.29 7.64 -5.42
CA ARG A 255 0.15 7.56 -4.52
C ARG A 255 -1.12 7.09 -5.23
N ILE A 256 -1.36 7.56 -6.45
CA ILE A 256 -2.51 7.13 -7.26
C ILE A 256 -2.40 5.64 -7.59
N LEU A 257 -1.22 5.17 -8.04
CA LEU A 257 -0.98 3.74 -8.32
C LEU A 257 -1.20 2.88 -7.08
N HIS A 258 -0.75 3.35 -5.90
CA HIS A 258 -1.05 2.69 -4.63
C HIS A 258 -2.57 2.60 -4.39
N ASN A 259 -3.30 3.69 -4.55
CA ASN A 259 -4.76 3.72 -4.37
C ASN A 259 -5.52 2.89 -5.43
N VAL A 260 -4.99 2.75 -6.65
CA VAL A 260 -5.56 1.88 -7.67
C VAL A 260 -5.53 0.41 -7.24
N ILE A 261 -4.52 0.01 -6.46
CA ILE A 261 -4.40 -1.35 -5.92
C ILE A 261 -5.14 -1.47 -4.58
N HIS A 262 -4.98 -0.51 -3.67
CA HIS A 262 -5.55 -0.53 -2.33
C HIS A 262 -6.82 0.32 -2.22
N THR A 263 -7.91 -0.29 -1.74
CA THR A 263 -9.19 0.39 -1.49
C THR A 263 -9.33 0.99 -0.09
N SER A 264 -8.32 0.78 0.77
CA SER A 264 -8.23 1.33 2.13
C SER A 264 -7.10 2.35 2.22
N HIS A 265 -7.30 3.38 3.04
CA HIS A 265 -6.54 4.64 3.02
C HIS A 265 -5.02 4.47 3.20
N SER A 266 -4.24 5.30 2.51
CA SER A 266 -2.87 5.63 2.89
C SER A 266 -2.72 7.15 3.07
N ASP A 267 -2.68 7.59 4.33
CA ASP A 267 -2.32 8.96 4.72
C ASP A 267 -0.80 9.09 4.91
N ALA A 268 -0.03 8.76 3.88
CA ALA A 268 1.40 9.05 3.86
C ALA A 268 1.66 10.17 2.85
N VAL A 269 2.21 11.28 3.34
CA VAL A 269 2.74 12.37 2.51
C VAL A 269 4.25 12.34 2.66
N SER A 270 4.97 11.82 1.68
CA SER A 270 6.40 12.05 1.53
C SER A 270 6.66 12.92 0.29
N CYS A 271 7.53 13.92 0.42
CA CYS A 271 7.83 14.89 -0.64
C CYS A 271 8.87 14.39 -1.67
N LEU A 272 9.52 13.25 -1.43
CA LEU A 272 10.53 12.66 -2.31
C LEU A 272 9.96 11.46 -3.07
N VAL A 273 9.83 11.58 -4.40
CA VAL A 273 9.27 10.56 -5.31
C VAL A 273 9.78 9.16 -5.02
N ARG A 274 11.09 9.02 -4.82
CA ARG A 274 11.72 7.71 -4.55
C ARG A 274 11.35 7.14 -3.20
N SER A 275 11.25 7.99 -2.16
CA SER A 275 10.84 7.56 -0.84
C SER A 275 9.38 7.09 -0.86
N GLU A 276 8.53 7.84 -1.56
CA GLU A 276 7.11 7.51 -1.76
C GLU A 276 6.95 6.19 -2.54
N ALA A 277 7.60 6.06 -3.70
CA ALA A 277 7.58 4.84 -4.50
C ALA A 277 8.07 3.62 -3.72
N ARG A 278 9.13 3.79 -2.92
CA ARG A 278 9.67 2.72 -2.06
C ARG A 278 8.70 2.33 -0.94
N ALA A 279 8.04 3.30 -0.31
CA ALA A 279 7.05 3.02 0.72
C ALA A 279 5.87 2.21 0.15
N VAL A 280 5.35 2.65 -1.00
CA VAL A 280 4.30 1.94 -1.76
C VAL A 280 4.74 0.52 -2.11
N LEU A 281 5.94 0.35 -2.69
CA LEU A 281 6.44 -0.96 -3.09
C LEU A 281 6.73 -1.87 -1.89
N ALA A 282 7.19 -1.34 -0.76
CA ALA A 282 7.37 -2.12 0.46
C ALA A 282 6.05 -2.69 0.98
N THR A 283 4.97 -1.89 0.98
CA THR A 283 3.62 -2.35 1.32
C THR A 283 3.17 -3.46 0.37
N LEU A 284 3.33 -3.25 -0.95
CA LEU A 284 2.98 -4.24 -1.96
C LEU A 284 3.79 -5.53 -1.83
N PHE A 285 5.08 -5.48 -1.53
CA PHE A 285 5.90 -6.67 -1.31
C PHE A 285 5.53 -7.44 -0.03
N SER A 286 4.96 -6.76 0.96
CA SER A 286 4.45 -7.43 2.15
C SER A 286 3.15 -8.17 1.87
N GLU A 287 2.23 -7.57 1.10
CA GLU A 287 0.91 -8.13 0.80
C GLU A 287 1.01 -9.21 -0.28
N PHE A 288 1.73 -8.92 -1.36
CA PHE A 288 1.99 -9.82 -2.48
C PHE A 288 3.33 -10.53 -2.33
N ALA A 289 3.64 -11.01 -1.12
CA ALA A 289 4.93 -11.62 -0.77
C ALA A 289 5.32 -12.82 -1.65
N VAL A 290 4.35 -13.49 -2.29
CA VAL A 290 4.58 -14.61 -3.20
C VAL A 290 4.87 -14.15 -4.63
N ALA A 291 4.34 -12.99 -5.04
CA ALA A 291 4.50 -12.44 -6.38
C ALA A 291 5.66 -11.44 -6.48
N LYS A 292 6.19 -10.91 -5.36
CA LYS A 292 7.31 -9.95 -5.37
C LYS A 292 8.56 -10.44 -6.13
N GLU A 293 8.72 -11.74 -6.36
CA GLU A 293 9.84 -12.29 -7.11
C GLU A 293 9.66 -12.20 -8.64
N THR A 294 8.47 -11.87 -9.14
CA THR A 294 8.20 -11.82 -10.61
C THR A 294 8.91 -10.65 -11.29
N ILE A 295 9.15 -9.56 -10.58
CA ILE A 295 9.78 -8.35 -11.12
C ILE A 295 11.30 -8.30 -10.89
N VAL A 296 11.88 -9.35 -10.31
CA VAL A 296 13.33 -9.38 -10.01
C VAL A 296 14.13 -9.18 -11.29
N GLU A 297 13.72 -9.80 -12.40
CA GLU A 297 14.42 -9.70 -13.67
C GLU A 297 14.36 -8.31 -14.32
N ASP A 298 13.37 -7.50 -13.95
CA ASP A 298 13.25 -6.12 -14.44
C ASP A 298 14.21 -5.17 -13.70
N ILE A 299 14.58 -5.51 -12.46
CA ILE A 299 15.42 -4.65 -11.59
C ILE A 299 16.91 -5.01 -11.65
N LEU A 300 17.25 -6.31 -11.75
CA LEU A 300 18.65 -6.74 -11.72
C LEU A 300 19.53 -6.16 -12.85
N PRO A 301 19.06 -5.96 -14.10
CA PRO A 301 19.87 -5.37 -15.17
C PRO A 301 20.46 -4.01 -14.81
N THR A 302 19.75 -3.22 -14.00
CA THR A 302 20.21 -1.90 -13.52
C THR A 302 21.51 -1.95 -12.72
N LEU A 303 21.84 -3.09 -12.09
CA LEU A 303 23.09 -3.21 -11.34
C LEU A 303 24.31 -3.37 -12.26
N SER A 304 24.14 -3.94 -13.44
CA SER A 304 25.22 -4.29 -14.35
C SER A 304 25.30 -3.38 -15.58
N ASP A 305 24.25 -2.60 -15.83
CA ASP A 305 24.18 -1.67 -16.95
C ASP A 305 25.25 -0.56 -16.86
N PRO A 306 26.11 -0.40 -17.88
CA PRO A 306 27.11 0.66 -17.94
C PRO A 306 26.55 2.07 -17.80
N ASP A 307 25.31 2.31 -18.26
CA ASP A 307 24.67 3.63 -18.27
C ASP A 307 23.92 3.93 -16.97
N SER A 308 23.89 2.97 -16.04
CA SER A 308 23.21 3.15 -14.76
C SER A 308 23.89 4.21 -13.89
N THR A 309 23.08 5.18 -13.46
CA THR A 309 23.47 6.29 -12.61
C THR A 309 23.59 5.87 -11.16
N ARG A 310 24.21 6.71 -10.33
CA ARG A 310 24.22 6.54 -8.86
C ARG A 310 22.81 6.29 -8.30
N ASP A 311 21.84 7.04 -8.81
CA ASP A 311 20.45 6.98 -8.35
C ASP A 311 19.73 5.70 -8.77
N HIS A 312 20.03 5.19 -9.97
CA HIS A 312 19.53 3.89 -10.43
C HIS A 312 20.06 2.75 -9.55
N LEU A 313 21.36 2.76 -9.27
CA LEU A 313 21.99 1.75 -8.41
C LEU A 313 21.46 1.79 -6.98
N LYS A 314 21.35 2.99 -6.40
CA LYS A 314 20.76 3.21 -5.07
C LYS A 314 19.33 2.66 -5.01
N GLY A 315 18.52 2.97 -6.02
CA GLY A 315 17.15 2.46 -6.17
C GLY A 315 17.09 0.93 -6.19
N ALA A 316 17.86 0.30 -7.08
CA ALA A 316 17.88 -1.16 -7.23
C ALA A 316 18.31 -1.89 -5.95
N LEU A 317 19.36 -1.42 -5.27
CA LEU A 317 19.83 -2.02 -4.01
C LEU A 317 18.79 -1.87 -2.88
N CYS A 318 18.13 -0.70 -2.80
CA CYS A 318 17.04 -0.49 -1.85
C CYS A 318 15.88 -1.46 -2.10
N MET A 319 15.51 -1.69 -3.36
CA MET A 319 14.46 -2.65 -3.73
C MET A 319 14.83 -4.07 -3.34
N ILE A 320 16.07 -4.50 -3.61
CA ILE A 320 16.59 -5.81 -3.22
C ILE A 320 16.53 -6.01 -1.70
N SER A 321 16.92 -4.98 -0.93
CA SER A 321 16.89 -5.00 0.53
C SER A 321 15.45 -5.06 1.06
N GLN A 322 14.59 -4.13 0.65
CA GLN A 322 13.20 -4.00 1.12
C GLN A 322 12.35 -5.22 0.77
N ALA A 323 12.52 -5.78 -0.42
CA ALA A 323 11.84 -6.99 -0.82
C ALA A 323 12.42 -8.25 -0.14
N GLY A 324 13.56 -8.14 0.53
CA GLY A 324 14.27 -9.25 1.13
C GLY A 324 14.73 -10.29 0.11
N TRP A 325 15.01 -9.88 -1.13
CA TRP A 325 15.38 -10.81 -2.22
C TRP A 325 16.75 -11.45 -2.02
N ALA A 326 17.65 -10.79 -1.29
CA ALA A 326 18.96 -11.36 -0.95
C ALA A 326 18.89 -12.36 0.22
N THR A 327 17.88 -12.27 1.09
CA THR A 327 17.85 -12.98 2.38
C THR A 327 16.72 -14.01 2.49
N SER A 328 15.50 -13.63 2.10
CA SER A 328 14.25 -14.35 2.38
C SER A 328 13.52 -14.90 1.16
N SER A 329 14.16 -14.86 -0.02
CA SER A 329 13.61 -15.35 -1.29
C SER A 329 13.90 -16.84 -1.58
N THR A 330 13.32 -17.33 -2.68
CA THR A 330 13.64 -18.66 -3.23
C THR A 330 15.11 -18.80 -3.63
N ILE A 331 15.58 -20.05 -3.74
CA ILE A 331 16.96 -20.35 -4.17
C ILE A 331 17.17 -19.84 -5.60
N ALA A 332 16.20 -20.07 -6.50
CA ALA A 332 16.21 -19.53 -7.85
C ALA A 332 16.42 -18.02 -7.90
N THR A 333 15.70 -17.26 -7.06
CA THR A 333 15.85 -15.80 -6.97
C THR A 333 17.20 -15.41 -6.36
N LYS A 334 17.68 -16.11 -5.32
CA LYS A 334 19.02 -15.89 -4.74
C LYS A 334 20.13 -16.07 -5.75
N ILE A 335 20.06 -17.08 -6.64
CA ILE A 335 21.06 -17.28 -7.70
C ILE A 335 21.22 -16.02 -8.54
N LYS A 336 20.09 -15.45 -9.00
CA LYS A 336 20.09 -14.26 -9.85
C LYS A 336 20.57 -13.02 -9.08
N VAL A 337 20.00 -12.80 -7.90
CA VAL A 337 20.25 -11.61 -7.06
C VAL A 337 21.69 -11.59 -6.56
N TRP A 338 22.20 -12.70 -6.00
CA TRP A 338 23.56 -12.77 -5.47
C TRP A 338 24.60 -12.64 -6.59
N LYS A 339 24.36 -13.24 -7.75
CA LYS A 339 25.18 -13.04 -8.94
C LYS A 339 25.22 -11.56 -9.34
N ALA A 340 24.05 -10.92 -9.47
CA ALA A 340 23.95 -9.52 -9.86
C ALA A 340 24.61 -8.55 -8.86
N ILE A 341 24.50 -8.78 -7.55
CA ILE A 341 25.17 -7.95 -6.53
C ILE A 341 26.69 -8.09 -6.63
N ILE A 342 27.22 -9.29 -6.87
CA ILE A 342 28.66 -9.51 -7.04
C ILE A 342 29.16 -8.88 -8.35
N GLU A 343 28.38 -9.01 -9.43
CA GLU A 343 28.73 -8.51 -10.76
C GLU A 343 28.34 -7.05 -11.01
N MET A 344 27.75 -6.37 -10.03
CA MET A 344 27.36 -4.96 -10.09
C MET A 344 28.49 -4.10 -10.66
N LYS A 345 28.17 -3.00 -11.35
CA LYS A 345 29.16 -2.03 -11.79
C LYS A 345 30.01 -1.51 -10.61
N VAL A 346 31.31 -1.34 -10.82
CA VAL A 346 32.20 -0.72 -9.81
C VAL A 346 31.81 0.75 -9.67
N VAL A 347 31.56 1.18 -8.45
CA VAL A 347 31.15 2.56 -8.15
C VAL A 347 31.75 3.05 -6.85
N ASP A 348 32.24 4.29 -6.86
CA ASP A 348 32.88 4.96 -5.73
C ASP A 348 31.93 5.96 -5.05
N TYR A 349 30.63 5.64 -5.02
CA TYR A 349 29.63 6.48 -4.36
C TYR A 349 29.43 6.02 -2.90
N PRO A 350 29.72 6.84 -1.87
CA PRO A 350 29.60 6.44 -0.47
C PRO A 350 28.23 5.85 -0.13
N GLU A 351 27.14 6.51 -0.57
CA GLU A 351 25.77 6.06 -0.30
C GLU A 351 25.44 4.68 -0.91
N VAL A 352 26.07 4.32 -2.03
CA VAL A 352 25.88 3.01 -2.67
C VAL A 352 26.71 1.94 -1.96
N ILE A 353 27.90 2.31 -1.48
CA ILE A 353 28.75 1.47 -0.66
C ILE A 353 28.07 1.15 0.67
N ASP A 354 27.47 2.15 1.33
CA ASP A 354 26.73 1.96 2.58
C ASP A 354 25.59 0.94 2.42
N LEU A 355 24.79 1.08 1.34
CA LEU A 355 23.71 0.12 1.04
C LEU A 355 24.23 -1.28 0.71
N TYR A 356 25.39 -1.36 0.06
CA TYR A 356 26.04 -2.63 -0.23
C TYR A 356 26.50 -3.31 1.06
N ASP A 357 27.07 -2.55 2.00
CA ASP A 357 27.52 -3.04 3.29
C ASP A 357 26.33 -3.44 4.19
N GLU A 358 25.22 -2.70 4.15
CA GLU A 358 23.96 -3.09 4.78
C GLU A 358 23.46 -4.45 4.25
N LEU A 359 23.42 -4.62 2.92
CA LEU A 359 23.04 -5.90 2.30
C LEU A 359 23.99 -7.04 2.69
N TRP A 360 25.30 -6.78 2.70
CA TRP A 360 26.30 -7.74 3.17
C TRP A 360 26.04 -8.15 4.62
N ASN A 361 25.77 -7.19 5.50
CA ASN A 361 25.45 -7.42 6.90
C ASN A 361 24.15 -8.23 7.06
N ASP A 362 23.12 -7.96 6.25
CA ASP A 362 21.85 -8.68 6.30
C ASP A 362 21.99 -10.13 5.85
N ILE A 363 22.72 -10.38 4.76
CA ILE A 363 23.14 -11.73 4.34
C ILE A 363 23.96 -12.39 5.46
N GLY A 364 24.87 -11.61 6.05
CA GLY A 364 25.71 -11.95 7.19
C GLY A 364 24.93 -12.22 8.49
N LYS A 365 23.65 -11.85 8.59
CA LYS A 365 22.76 -12.12 9.74
C LYS A 365 21.70 -13.18 9.48
N MET A 366 21.58 -13.69 8.25
CA MET A 366 20.62 -14.75 7.90
C MET A 366 20.61 -15.90 8.92
N GLN A 367 19.45 -16.25 9.43
CA GLN A 367 19.34 -17.38 10.35
C GLN A 367 19.50 -18.70 9.59
N LYS A 368 19.95 -19.74 10.29
CA LYS A 368 19.96 -21.08 9.70
C LYS A 368 18.52 -21.45 9.32
N PRO A 369 18.26 -22.03 8.15
CA PRO A 369 16.92 -22.48 7.80
C PRO A 369 16.39 -23.41 8.90
N LEU A 370 15.19 -23.12 9.39
CA LEU A 370 14.51 -24.00 10.34
C LEU A 370 14.48 -25.41 9.76
N ARG A 371 14.86 -26.41 10.58
CA ARG A 371 14.72 -27.81 10.19
C ARG A 371 13.24 -28.09 9.98
N LYS A 372 12.86 -28.27 8.73
CA LYS A 372 11.49 -28.52 8.36
C LYS A 372 11.19 -30.02 8.54
N HIS A 373 10.45 -30.36 9.61
CA HIS A 373 10.07 -31.73 9.97
C HIS A 373 8.88 -32.25 9.13
N TYR A 374 8.94 -32.07 7.82
CA TYR A 374 7.84 -32.39 6.91
C TYR A 374 7.52 -33.88 6.79
N GLU A 375 8.50 -34.73 7.10
CA GLU A 375 8.39 -36.19 7.07
C GLU A 375 8.09 -36.75 8.46
N CYS A 376 7.85 -35.89 9.46
CA CYS A 376 7.51 -36.32 10.80
C CYS A 376 6.14 -37.02 10.81
N LYS A 377 6.14 -38.33 11.08
CA LYS A 377 4.93 -39.15 11.13
C LYS A 377 3.92 -38.61 12.15
N THR A 378 4.39 -38.22 13.34
CA THR A 378 3.53 -37.68 14.41
C THR A 378 2.84 -36.38 14.00
N LEU A 379 3.59 -35.45 13.39
CA LEU A 379 3.05 -34.18 12.93
C LEU A 379 2.03 -34.39 11.80
N ASN A 380 2.37 -35.26 10.84
CA ASN A 380 1.48 -35.58 9.73
C ASN A 380 0.18 -36.24 10.22
N ALA A 381 0.25 -37.15 11.19
CA ALA A 381 -0.94 -37.76 11.80
C ALA A 381 -1.81 -36.71 12.53
N PHE A 382 -1.19 -35.79 13.27
CA PHE A 382 -1.89 -34.68 13.91
C PHE A 382 -2.62 -33.79 12.89
N CYS A 383 -1.92 -33.37 11.83
CA CYS A 383 -2.51 -32.55 10.76
C CYS A 383 -3.65 -33.29 10.02
N SER A 384 -3.52 -34.60 9.78
CA SER A 384 -4.59 -35.42 9.22
C SER A 384 -5.84 -35.42 10.10
N SER A 385 -5.69 -35.56 11.43
CA SER A 385 -6.83 -35.50 12.36
C SER A 385 -7.54 -34.15 12.35
N TRP A 386 -6.81 -33.06 12.11
CA TRP A 386 -7.38 -31.72 11.95
C TRP A 386 -8.12 -31.57 10.62
N LEU A 387 -7.55 -32.09 9.53
CA LEU A 387 -8.17 -32.06 8.21
C LEU A 387 -9.53 -32.78 8.20
N GLU A 388 -9.68 -33.86 8.97
CA GLU A 388 -10.93 -34.59 9.14
C GLU A 388 -12.01 -33.76 9.85
N LYS A 389 -11.61 -32.98 10.86
CA LYS A 389 -12.49 -32.12 11.68
C LYS A 389 -12.95 -30.84 10.99
N LEU A 390 -12.34 -30.44 9.88
CA LEU A 390 -12.77 -29.23 9.16
C LEU A 390 -14.24 -29.35 8.67
N PRO A 391 -14.94 -28.24 8.39
CA PRO A 391 -16.26 -28.28 7.78
C PRO A 391 -16.23 -28.98 6.40
N LYS A 392 -17.29 -29.73 6.07
CA LYS A 392 -17.42 -30.45 4.77
C LYS A 392 -17.86 -29.53 3.62
N ASN A 393 -17.48 -28.25 3.66
CA ASN A 393 -17.84 -27.30 2.62
C ASN A 393 -17.05 -27.60 1.33
N ASP A 394 -17.61 -27.23 0.17
CA ASP A 394 -17.08 -27.60 -1.15
C ASP A 394 -15.61 -27.20 -1.36
N ASP A 395 -15.14 -26.13 -0.71
CA ASP A 395 -13.77 -25.65 -0.83
C ASP A 395 -12.71 -26.62 -0.28
N TRP A 396 -13.04 -27.37 0.77
CA TRP A 396 -12.09 -28.28 1.44
C TRP A 396 -12.22 -29.72 0.97
N SER A 397 -13.37 -30.10 0.39
CA SER A 397 -13.66 -31.46 -0.06
C SER A 397 -12.65 -31.94 -1.13
N LYS A 398 -12.19 -31.04 -2.00
CA LYS A 398 -11.19 -31.31 -3.05
C LYS A 398 -9.81 -31.70 -2.50
N PHE A 399 -9.44 -31.22 -1.32
CA PHE A 399 -8.14 -31.51 -0.68
C PHE A 399 -8.16 -32.76 0.20
N ARG A 400 -9.33 -33.30 0.54
CA ARG A 400 -9.46 -34.53 1.34
C ARG A 400 -9.32 -35.82 0.53
N LYS A 401 -9.44 -35.75 -0.79
CA LYS A 401 -9.34 -36.94 -1.65
C LYS A 401 -7.93 -37.53 -1.54
N ALA A 402 -7.81 -38.82 -1.25
CA ALA A 402 -6.52 -39.51 -1.13
C ALA A 402 -5.62 -39.29 -2.35
N LYS A 403 -6.21 -39.25 -3.55
CA LYS A 403 -5.52 -38.94 -4.82
C LYS A 403 -4.90 -37.53 -4.83
N ALA A 404 -5.57 -36.52 -4.26
CA ALA A 404 -5.07 -35.15 -4.18
C ALA A 404 -3.93 -35.02 -3.16
N LEU A 405 -4.02 -35.73 -2.04
CA LEU A 405 -2.95 -35.81 -1.05
C LEU A 405 -1.69 -36.47 -1.61
N GLU A 406 -1.85 -37.56 -2.36
CA GLU A 406 -0.72 -38.25 -2.98
C GLU A 406 -0.08 -37.42 -4.09
N ALA A 407 -0.88 -36.78 -4.95
CA ALA A 407 -0.38 -35.83 -5.94
C ALA A 407 0.41 -34.68 -5.30
N THR A 408 -0.07 -34.15 -4.16
CA THR A 408 0.61 -33.11 -3.37
C THR A 408 1.96 -33.60 -2.84
N ARG A 409 2.05 -34.84 -2.36
CA ARG A 409 3.31 -35.45 -1.91
C ARG A 409 4.31 -35.60 -3.05
N GLN A 410 3.86 -36.06 -4.21
CA GLN A 410 4.71 -36.22 -5.40
C GLN A 410 5.25 -34.88 -5.90
N MET A 411 4.38 -33.87 -6.04
CA MET A 411 4.81 -32.51 -6.43
C MET A 411 5.84 -31.94 -5.46
N ARG A 412 5.64 -32.17 -4.15
CA ARG A 412 6.58 -31.74 -3.12
C ARG A 412 7.94 -32.44 -3.24
N ALA A 413 7.94 -33.76 -3.47
CA ALA A 413 9.17 -34.52 -3.66
C ALA A 413 9.94 -34.03 -4.90
N ALA A 414 9.23 -33.80 -6.00
CA ALA A 414 9.81 -33.21 -7.21
C ALA A 414 10.41 -31.83 -6.94
N ARG A 415 9.70 -30.94 -6.21
CA ARG A 415 10.22 -29.62 -5.85
C ARG A 415 11.44 -29.70 -4.93
N LYS A 416 11.50 -30.64 -3.99
CA LYS A 416 12.70 -30.89 -3.16
C LYS A 416 13.90 -31.26 -4.03
N ALA A 417 13.71 -32.10 -5.05
CA ALA A 417 14.77 -32.45 -5.99
C ALA A 417 15.22 -31.25 -6.83
N VAL A 418 14.28 -30.41 -7.30
CA VAL A 418 14.60 -29.16 -8.01
C VAL A 418 15.40 -28.21 -7.11
N ASN A 419 14.93 -27.95 -5.90
CA ASN A 419 15.62 -27.06 -4.95
C ASN A 419 17.04 -27.56 -4.60
N GLN A 420 17.26 -28.88 -4.55
CA GLN A 420 18.59 -29.44 -4.35
C GLN A 420 19.52 -29.15 -5.54
N LYS A 421 19.02 -29.26 -6.78
CA LYS A 421 19.76 -28.89 -7.99
C LYS A 421 20.05 -27.39 -8.02
N GLU A 422 19.06 -26.55 -7.74
CA GLU A 422 19.22 -25.09 -7.64
C GLU A 422 20.25 -24.71 -6.57
N GLN A 423 20.25 -25.37 -5.40
CA GLN A 423 21.24 -25.12 -4.36
C GLN A 423 22.67 -25.44 -4.83
N GLN A 424 22.83 -26.55 -5.56
CA GLN A 424 24.13 -26.91 -6.11
C GLN A 424 24.57 -25.88 -7.16
N LEU A 425 23.67 -25.46 -8.04
CA LEU A 425 23.93 -24.43 -9.03
C LEU A 425 24.31 -23.09 -8.39
N LEU A 426 23.65 -22.70 -7.29
CA LEU A 426 23.99 -21.50 -6.52
C LEU A 426 25.43 -21.57 -6.03
N VAL A 427 25.81 -22.68 -5.39
CA VAL A 427 27.19 -22.87 -4.89
C VAL A 427 28.20 -22.84 -6.03
N GLU A 428 27.93 -23.52 -7.14
CA GLU A 428 28.82 -23.56 -8.29
C GLU A 428 29.00 -22.17 -8.92
N THR A 429 27.91 -21.41 -9.06
CA THR A 429 27.94 -20.02 -9.54
C THR A 429 28.81 -19.15 -8.64
N LEU A 430 28.63 -19.22 -7.31
CA LEU A 430 29.43 -18.45 -6.36
C LEU A 430 30.91 -18.84 -6.38
N LEU A 431 31.24 -20.13 -6.52
CA LEU A 431 32.63 -20.59 -6.61
C LEU A 431 33.31 -20.07 -7.88
N VAL A 432 32.61 -20.06 -9.01
CA VAL A 432 33.10 -19.47 -10.27
C VAL A 432 33.35 -17.98 -10.10
N LEU A 433 32.41 -17.25 -9.47
CA LEU A 433 32.57 -15.82 -9.20
C LEU A 433 33.73 -15.54 -8.24
N TYR A 434 33.89 -16.34 -7.18
CA TYR A 434 34.98 -16.22 -6.22
C TYR A 434 36.35 -16.44 -6.87
N GLY A 435 36.44 -17.33 -7.88
CA GLY A 435 37.66 -17.63 -8.61
C GLY A 435 38.11 -16.55 -9.61
N LYS A 436 37.31 -15.49 -9.84
CA LYS A 436 37.67 -14.38 -10.73
C LYS A 436 38.83 -13.57 -10.13
N LYS A 437 39.94 -13.46 -10.86
CA LYS A 437 41.19 -12.81 -10.41
C LYS A 437 41.07 -11.29 -10.26
N ASP A 438 40.14 -10.69 -11.00
CA ASP A 438 39.84 -9.26 -11.08
C ASP A 438 38.73 -8.81 -10.11
N LEU A 439 38.23 -9.73 -9.26
CA LEU A 439 37.17 -9.40 -8.33
C LEU A 439 37.69 -8.53 -7.17
N LEU A 440 37.09 -7.36 -6.98
CA LEU A 440 37.40 -6.48 -5.84
C LEU A 440 37.30 -7.21 -4.49
N HIS A 441 38.18 -6.87 -3.57
CA HIS A 441 38.27 -7.52 -2.25
C HIS A 441 36.95 -7.47 -1.45
N THR A 442 36.19 -6.38 -1.54
CA THR A 442 34.86 -6.26 -0.91
C THR A 442 33.86 -7.28 -1.46
N ARG A 443 33.87 -7.52 -2.77
CA ARG A 443 33.03 -8.53 -3.43
C ARG A 443 33.48 -9.96 -3.13
N GLN A 444 34.79 -10.18 -3.01
CA GLN A 444 35.33 -11.46 -2.55
C GLN A 444 34.84 -11.78 -1.12
N LYS A 445 34.87 -10.79 -0.22
CA LYS A 445 34.32 -10.93 1.14
C LYS A 445 32.82 -11.24 1.13
N LEU A 446 32.03 -10.54 0.31
CA LEU A 446 30.59 -10.83 0.16
C LEU A 446 30.37 -12.25 -0.36
N CYS A 447 31.09 -12.66 -1.41
CA CYS A 447 30.98 -13.99 -1.98
C CYS A 447 31.35 -15.08 -0.97
N ARG A 448 32.38 -14.86 -0.15
CA ARG A 448 32.74 -15.77 0.95
C ARG A 448 31.64 -15.86 2.00
N ALA A 449 31.02 -14.74 2.38
CA ALA A 449 29.88 -14.73 3.29
C ALA A 449 28.68 -15.52 2.73
N MET A 450 28.36 -15.33 1.44
CA MET A 450 27.32 -16.09 0.72
C MET A 450 27.62 -17.59 0.68
N LEU A 451 28.87 -17.99 0.36
CA LEU A 451 29.30 -19.40 0.38
C LEU A 451 29.20 -20.00 1.78
N TRP A 452 29.55 -19.24 2.82
CA TRP A 452 29.37 -19.66 4.21
C TRP A 452 27.89 -19.84 4.57
N ARG A 453 26.99 -19.02 4.01
CA ARG A 453 25.54 -19.22 4.15
C ARG A 453 25.09 -20.52 3.50
N CYS A 454 25.52 -20.79 2.26
CA CYS A 454 25.23 -22.08 1.61
C CYS A 454 25.73 -23.28 2.43
N GLN A 455 26.94 -23.18 3.01
CA GLN A 455 27.53 -24.22 3.85
C GLN A 455 26.70 -24.51 5.11
N LYS A 456 26.16 -23.46 5.75
CA LYS A 456 25.28 -23.62 6.93
C LYS A 456 23.98 -24.35 6.62
N GLU A 457 23.47 -24.24 5.39
CA GLU A 457 22.27 -24.94 4.94
C GLU A 457 22.57 -26.40 4.62
N LYS A 458 23.67 -26.67 3.92
CA LYS A 458 24.15 -28.02 3.60
C LYS A 458 25.68 -28.04 3.50
N CYS A 459 26.33 -28.84 4.34
CA CYS A 459 27.78 -28.98 4.29
C CYS A 459 28.23 -29.63 2.98
N GLY A 460 28.90 -28.87 2.11
CA GLY A 460 29.50 -29.35 0.87
C GLY A 460 31.02 -29.38 0.96
N LEU A 461 31.66 -30.41 0.39
CA LEU A 461 33.13 -30.50 0.37
C LEU A 461 33.77 -29.35 -0.43
N LYS A 462 33.09 -28.86 -1.48
CA LYS A 462 33.60 -27.76 -2.32
C LYS A 462 33.65 -26.42 -1.58
N THR A 463 32.66 -26.14 -0.74
CA THR A 463 32.56 -24.91 0.06
C THR A 463 33.52 -24.90 1.25
N ILE A 464 33.82 -26.06 1.85
CA ILE A 464 34.81 -26.21 2.93
C ILE A 464 36.21 -25.75 2.51
N LYS A 465 36.57 -25.91 1.23
CA LYS A 465 37.89 -25.50 0.73
C LYS A 465 38.06 -23.97 0.63
N VAL A 466 36.96 -23.21 0.64
CA VAL A 466 36.95 -21.75 0.45
C VAL A 466 36.70 -21.00 1.76
N ILE A 467 35.96 -21.61 2.68
CA ILE A 467 35.68 -21.09 4.03
C ILE A 467 36.88 -21.35 4.91
#